data_AF-A0AAD8WQL8-F1
#
_entry.id   AF-A0AAD8WQL8-F1
#
_cell.length_a   1.000
_cell.length_b   1.000
_cell.length_c   1.000
_cell.angle_alpha   90.00
_cell.angle_beta   90.00
_cell.angle_gamma   90.00
#
_symmetry.space_group_name_H-M   'P 1'
#
loop_
_entity.id
_entity.type
_entity.pdbx_description
1 polymer ?
#
loop_
_entity_poly.entity_id
_entity_poly.type
_entity_poly.pdbx_seq_one_letter_code
_entity_poly.pdbx_strand_id
1 'polypeptide(L)'
;MDDHKEKEKEHTGGNPDVPEEEEEDEEAKRAVLLGPQVPLKEQLELDKDDESLRRWKEQLLGQVDTQNLGETAEPEVKVLNLTILSPDRPDLVLPIPFVADEKGYAFALKDGSTYSFRFEFIVSNNIVSGLKYTNTVWKTGVRVENQKMMLGTFSPQAEPYTYAGEEETTPAGMFARGSYSAKLKFVDDDGKVYLEMSYYFEIRKDWPTFQ
;
A
#
# COMPACT_ATOMS: atom_id res chain seq x y z
N MET A 1 4.27 -73.40 0.19
CA MET A 1 3.75 -73.93 1.46
C MET A 1 4.19 -72.95 2.52
N ASP A 2 3.20 -72.23 3.05
CA ASP A 2 3.16 -71.48 4.32
C ASP A 2 4.22 -70.35 4.49
N ASP A 3 3.91 -69.14 4.99
CA ASP A 3 2.75 -68.65 5.72
C ASP A 3 2.84 -67.11 5.87
N HIS A 4 1.79 -66.50 6.45
CA HIS A 4 1.73 -65.16 7.07
C HIS A 4 1.50 -63.87 6.24
N LYS A 5 0.22 -63.63 5.91
CA LYS A 5 -0.71 -62.62 6.51
C LYS A 5 -0.12 -61.34 7.14
N GLU A 6 -0.54 -60.16 6.64
CA GLU A 6 -1.12 -59.06 7.46
C GLU A 6 -1.81 -57.97 6.61
N LYS A 7 -2.95 -57.48 7.11
CA LYS A 7 -3.77 -56.36 6.62
C LYS A 7 -3.52 -55.17 7.56
N GLU A 8 -3.41 -53.94 7.03
CA GLU A 8 -3.87 -52.66 7.62
C GLU A 8 -3.56 -51.53 6.61
N LYS A 9 -4.55 -50.81 6.08
CA LYS A 9 -5.25 -49.58 6.54
C LYS A 9 -4.64 -48.27 6.00
N GLU A 10 -5.52 -47.53 5.31
CA GLU A 10 -5.65 -46.05 5.21
C GLU A 10 -4.42 -45.19 4.84
N HIS A 11 -4.56 -44.33 3.82
CA HIS A 11 -4.87 -42.91 4.10
C HIS A 11 -5.26 -42.15 2.83
N THR A 12 -6.46 -41.56 2.89
CA THR A 12 -6.99 -40.51 2.03
C THR A 12 -6.10 -39.26 2.13
N GLY A 13 -5.41 -38.91 1.05
CA GLY A 13 -4.70 -37.64 0.92
C GLY A 13 -5.68 -36.51 0.57
N GLY A 14 -6.47 -36.09 1.56
CA GLY A 14 -7.18 -34.81 1.51
C GLY A 14 -6.17 -33.68 1.75
N ASN A 15 -6.15 -32.72 0.85
CA ASN A 15 -5.42 -31.47 0.99
C ASN A 15 -5.96 -30.74 2.24
N PRO A 16 -5.14 -30.42 3.26
CA PRO A 16 -5.62 -29.55 4.32
C PRO A 16 -5.52 -28.12 3.81
N ASP A 17 -6.68 -27.53 3.54
CA ASP A 17 -6.87 -26.08 3.51
C ASP A 17 -6.14 -25.48 4.73
N VAL A 18 -5.12 -24.67 4.44
CA VAL A 18 -4.51 -23.82 5.46
C VAL A 18 -5.55 -22.75 5.79
N PRO A 19 -5.97 -22.59 7.05
CA PRO A 19 -6.90 -21.53 7.39
C PRO A 19 -6.20 -20.20 7.17
N GLU A 20 -6.78 -19.34 6.33
CA GLU A 20 -6.49 -17.92 6.32
C GLU A 20 -6.89 -17.41 7.71
N GLU A 21 -5.91 -17.05 8.54
CA GLU A 21 -6.17 -16.39 9.82
C GLU A 21 -6.81 -15.03 9.52
N GLU A 22 -8.13 -14.99 9.71
CA GLU A 22 -9.00 -13.82 9.73
C GLU A 22 -8.52 -12.85 10.83
N GLU A 23 -7.58 -11.96 10.48
CA GLU A 23 -7.34 -10.71 11.23
C GLU A 23 -8.17 -9.55 10.63
N GLU A 24 -9.47 -9.78 10.41
CA GLU A 24 -10.43 -8.73 10.02
C GLU A 24 -11.39 -8.31 11.16
N ASP A 25 -11.35 -8.98 12.32
CA ASP A 25 -12.49 -8.91 13.27
C ASP A 25 -12.40 -7.90 14.43
N GLU A 26 -11.38 -7.04 14.49
CA GLU A 26 -11.28 -6.00 15.53
C GLU A 26 -11.59 -4.57 15.04
N GLU A 27 -11.60 -4.30 13.72
CA GLU A 27 -11.91 -2.96 13.18
C GLU A 27 -13.43 -2.70 13.08
N ALA A 28 -14.25 -3.75 13.15
CA ALA A 28 -15.72 -3.68 13.02
C ALA A 28 -16.45 -3.04 14.23
N LYS A 29 -15.78 -2.72 15.33
CA LYS A 29 -16.47 -2.42 16.60
C LYS A 29 -16.99 -0.99 16.79
N ARG A 30 -16.72 -0.02 15.91
CA ARG A 30 -17.34 1.32 15.96
C ARG A 30 -17.41 1.99 14.58
N ALA A 31 -18.26 1.51 13.67
CA ALA A 31 -18.57 2.26 12.46
C ALA A 31 -19.24 3.59 12.83
N VAL A 32 -18.51 4.70 12.70
CA VAL A 32 -19.09 6.05 12.80
C VAL A 32 -19.96 6.23 11.57
N LEU A 33 -21.25 6.47 11.77
CA LEU A 33 -22.17 6.77 10.66
C LEU A 33 -21.88 8.19 10.17
N LEU A 34 -21.14 8.29 9.06
CA LEU A 34 -20.88 9.55 8.37
C LEU A 34 -22.12 9.98 7.58
N GLY A 35 -22.25 11.30 7.38
CA GLY A 35 -23.24 11.86 6.46
C GLY A 35 -22.89 11.51 5.01
N PRO A 36 -23.80 11.77 4.05
CA PRO A 36 -23.52 11.54 2.64
C PRO A 36 -22.30 12.35 2.19
N GLN A 37 -21.44 11.75 1.38
CA GLN A 37 -20.37 12.48 0.70
C GLN A 37 -20.99 13.55 -0.21
N VAL A 38 -20.45 14.75 -0.13
CA VAL A 38 -20.83 15.90 -0.96
C VAL A 38 -19.60 16.44 -1.68
N PRO A 39 -19.74 16.97 -2.91
CA PRO A 39 -18.63 17.54 -3.65
C PRO A 39 -17.97 18.69 -2.87
N LEU A 40 -16.64 18.71 -2.80
CA LEU A 40 -15.90 19.78 -2.12
C LEU A 40 -16.25 21.16 -2.69
N LYS A 41 -16.42 21.24 -4.01
CA LYS A 41 -16.77 22.48 -4.70
C LYS A 41 -18.08 23.07 -4.20
N GLU A 42 -19.12 22.24 -4.08
CA GLU A 42 -20.43 22.66 -3.56
C GLU A 42 -20.30 23.18 -2.11
N GLN A 43 -19.55 22.48 -1.26
CA GLN A 43 -19.32 22.94 0.11
C GLN A 43 -18.58 24.28 0.17
N LEU A 44 -17.62 24.53 -0.72
CA LEU A 44 -16.90 25.81 -0.77
C LEU A 44 -17.79 26.94 -1.30
N GLU A 45 -18.70 26.64 -2.24
CA GLU A 45 -19.66 27.60 -2.77
C GLU A 45 -20.74 27.99 -1.77
N LEU A 46 -21.24 27.04 -0.96
CA LEU A 46 -22.24 27.31 0.08
C LEU A 46 -21.71 28.26 1.17
N ASP A 47 -20.44 28.13 1.52
CA ASP A 47 -19.83 28.90 2.61
C ASP A 47 -19.13 30.18 2.13
N LYS A 48 -19.28 30.56 0.85
CA LYS A 48 -18.54 31.68 0.25
C LYS A 48 -18.78 33.05 0.91
N ASP A 49 -19.96 33.21 1.52
CA ASP A 49 -20.42 34.45 2.14
C ASP A 49 -20.12 34.49 3.66
N ASP A 50 -19.59 33.39 4.23
CA ASP A 50 -19.16 33.31 5.63
C ASP A 50 -17.62 33.41 5.73
N GLU A 51 -17.14 34.58 6.18
CA GLU A 51 -15.71 34.85 6.34
C GLU A 51 -15.03 33.89 7.34
N SER A 52 -15.74 33.48 8.39
CA SER A 52 -15.18 32.63 9.44
C SER A 52 -14.99 31.20 8.95
N LEU A 53 -15.99 30.65 8.24
CA LEU A 53 -15.91 29.32 7.65
C LEU A 53 -14.87 29.27 6.54
N ARG A 54 -14.78 30.30 5.71
CA ARG A 54 -13.75 30.38 4.66
C ARG A 54 -12.33 30.34 5.22
N ARG A 55 -12.04 31.17 6.22
CA ARG A 55 -10.71 31.19 6.87
C ARG A 55 -10.39 29.84 7.51
N TRP A 56 -11.37 29.24 8.17
CA TRP A 56 -11.20 27.93 8.79
C TRP A 56 -10.92 26.84 7.76
N LYS A 57 -11.66 26.79 6.65
CA LYS A 57 -11.41 25.83 5.56
C LYS A 57 -10.06 26.04 4.89
N GLU A 58 -9.65 27.29 4.65
CA GLU A 58 -8.34 27.61 4.09
C GLU A 58 -7.19 27.14 5.01
N GLN A 59 -7.36 27.24 6.34
CA GLN A 59 -6.37 26.72 7.29
C GLN A 59 -6.26 25.19 7.27
N LEU A 60 -7.36 24.48 6.99
CA LEU A 60 -7.38 23.01 6.98
C LEU A 60 -6.95 22.42 5.64
N LEU A 61 -7.48 22.96 4.54
CA LEU A 61 -7.33 22.39 3.20
C LEU A 61 -6.15 22.99 2.44
N GLY A 62 -5.59 24.10 2.94
CA GLY A 62 -4.66 24.93 2.20
C GLY A 62 -5.37 25.69 1.07
N GLN A 63 -4.58 26.10 0.08
CA GLN A 63 -5.11 26.73 -1.13
C GLN A 63 -5.61 25.65 -2.09
N VAL A 64 -6.92 25.41 -2.08
CA VAL A 64 -7.57 24.50 -3.02
C VAL A 64 -7.96 25.26 -4.29
N ASP A 65 -7.50 24.78 -5.44
CA ASP A 65 -7.90 25.35 -6.72
C ASP A 65 -9.31 24.91 -7.12
N THR A 66 -10.28 25.74 -6.75
CA THR A 66 -11.71 25.54 -7.06
C THR A 66 -12.03 25.42 -8.56
N GLN A 67 -11.17 25.89 -9.47
CA GLN A 67 -11.41 25.77 -10.91
C GLN A 67 -11.15 24.35 -11.41
N ASN A 68 -10.21 23.66 -10.78
CA ASN A 68 -9.82 22.29 -11.11
C ASN A 68 -10.57 21.24 -10.29
N LEU A 69 -11.43 21.65 -9.35
CA LEU A 69 -12.32 20.74 -8.64
C LEU A 69 -13.43 20.23 -9.54
N GLY A 70 -13.57 18.90 -9.60
CA GLY A 70 -14.71 18.24 -10.22
C GLY A 70 -16.02 18.48 -9.46
N GLU A 71 -17.13 18.16 -10.12
CA GLU A 71 -18.48 18.19 -9.53
C GLU A 71 -18.83 16.88 -8.81
N THR A 72 -17.91 15.92 -8.79
CA THR A 72 -18.11 14.62 -8.16
C THR A 72 -17.87 14.67 -6.66
N ALA A 73 -18.68 13.93 -5.90
CA ALA A 73 -18.45 13.69 -4.49
C ALA A 73 -17.33 12.66 -4.26
N GLU A 74 -16.94 11.92 -5.30
CA GLU A 74 -15.93 10.88 -5.18
C GLU A 74 -14.50 11.44 -5.24
N PRO A 75 -13.68 11.22 -4.20
CA PRO A 75 -12.25 11.52 -4.27
C PRO A 75 -11.52 10.59 -5.25
N GLU A 76 -10.35 11.04 -5.71
CA GLU A 76 -9.43 10.23 -6.52
C GLU A 76 -8.00 10.35 -5.97
N VAL A 77 -7.31 9.22 -5.88
CA VAL A 77 -5.89 9.15 -5.50
C VAL A 77 -5.12 8.46 -6.60
N LYS A 78 -4.13 9.15 -7.16
CA LYS A 78 -3.19 8.58 -8.12
C LYS A 78 -1.83 8.41 -7.48
N VAL A 79 -1.49 7.18 -7.11
CA VAL A 79 -0.15 6.84 -6.61
C VAL A 79 0.82 6.83 -7.80
N LEU A 80 1.86 7.67 -7.74
CA LEU A 80 2.77 7.94 -8.85
C LEU A 80 3.96 7.00 -8.86
N ASN A 81 4.62 6.82 -7.71
CA ASN A 81 5.79 5.99 -7.58
C ASN A 81 6.01 5.50 -6.14
N LEU A 82 6.81 4.44 -6.04
CA LEU A 82 7.52 4.02 -4.84
C LEU A 82 8.99 4.35 -5.05
N THR A 83 9.60 5.10 -4.15
CA THR A 83 11.04 5.35 -4.16
C THR A 83 11.69 4.63 -3.00
N ILE A 84 12.72 3.84 -3.26
CA ILE A 84 13.54 3.19 -2.23
C ILE A 84 14.81 4.01 -2.03
N LEU A 85 15.05 4.43 -0.80
CA LEU A 85 16.22 5.18 -0.39
C LEU A 85 17.14 4.24 0.37
N SER A 86 18.39 4.15 -0.05
CA SER A 86 19.42 3.37 0.66
C SER A 86 20.63 4.25 0.88
N PRO A 87 21.27 4.21 2.07
CA PRO A 87 22.45 5.03 2.34
C PRO A 87 23.53 4.84 1.28
N ASP A 88 24.17 5.95 0.90
CA ASP A 88 25.27 6.00 -0.08
C ASP A 88 24.92 5.47 -1.49
N ARG A 89 23.63 5.42 -1.85
CA ARG A 89 23.18 5.01 -3.19
C ARG A 89 22.21 6.02 -3.79
N PRO A 90 22.13 6.12 -5.13
CA PRO A 90 21.06 6.85 -5.78
C PRO A 90 19.69 6.25 -5.43
N ASP A 91 18.69 7.13 -5.32
CA ASP A 91 17.30 6.75 -5.14
C ASP A 91 16.85 5.79 -6.25
N LEU A 92 16.20 4.69 -5.84
CA LEU A 92 15.56 3.78 -6.76
C LEU A 92 14.09 4.17 -6.91
N VAL A 93 13.80 4.95 -7.95
CA VAL A 93 12.43 5.40 -8.26
C VAL A 93 11.72 4.35 -9.11
N LEU A 94 10.58 3.85 -8.62
CA LEU A 94 9.75 2.83 -9.25
C LEU A 94 8.37 3.44 -9.60
N PRO A 95 8.16 3.89 -10.85
CA PRO A 95 6.86 4.39 -11.30
C PRO A 95 5.78 3.33 -11.17
N ILE A 96 4.55 3.73 -10.82
CA ILE A 96 3.39 2.83 -10.73
C ILE A 96 2.55 2.96 -12.00
N PRO A 97 2.17 1.85 -12.67
CA PRO A 97 2.49 0.46 -12.30
C PRO A 97 3.97 0.12 -12.54
N PHE A 98 4.53 -0.76 -11.70
CA PHE A 98 5.94 -1.16 -11.79
C PHE A 98 6.24 -1.86 -13.12
N VAL A 99 7.44 -1.60 -13.64
CA VAL A 99 7.99 -2.30 -14.81
C VAL A 99 8.91 -3.40 -14.32
N ALA A 100 8.51 -4.65 -14.55
CA ALA A 100 9.33 -5.80 -14.18
C ALA A 100 10.49 -6.03 -15.15
N ASP A 101 11.60 -6.56 -14.63
CA ASP A 101 12.73 -7.04 -15.43
C ASP A 101 12.41 -8.34 -16.19
N GLU A 102 13.37 -8.86 -16.95
CA GLU A 102 13.23 -10.11 -17.72
C GLU A 102 12.91 -11.34 -16.84
N LYS A 103 13.18 -11.27 -15.54
CA LYS A 103 12.91 -12.32 -14.56
C LYS A 103 11.58 -12.10 -13.83
N GLY A 104 10.88 -10.99 -14.09
CA GLY A 104 9.60 -10.65 -13.47
C GLY A 104 9.72 -9.84 -12.17
N TYR A 105 10.91 -9.34 -11.81
CA TYR A 105 11.09 -8.54 -10.59
C TYR A 105 10.97 -7.04 -10.86
N ALA A 106 10.23 -6.33 -10.01
CA ALA A 106 10.17 -4.86 -10.03
C ALA A 106 11.49 -4.23 -9.58
N PHE A 107 12.18 -4.85 -8.60
CA PHE A 107 13.46 -4.39 -8.10
C PHE A 107 14.21 -5.50 -7.34
N ALA A 108 15.45 -5.21 -6.95
CA ALA A 108 16.23 -6.05 -6.06
C ALA A 108 17.00 -5.24 -5.01
N LEU A 109 17.07 -5.76 -3.79
CA LEU A 109 17.77 -5.18 -2.65
C LEU A 109 18.92 -6.07 -2.19
N LYS A 110 19.92 -5.48 -1.54
CA LYS A 110 20.97 -6.24 -0.85
C LYS A 110 20.44 -6.77 0.48
N ASP A 111 20.94 -7.91 0.93
CA ASP A 111 20.63 -8.50 2.23
C ASP A 111 21.36 -7.76 3.38
N GLY A 112 20.67 -7.53 4.50
CA GLY A 112 21.22 -6.81 5.64
C GLY A 112 21.53 -5.33 5.38
N SER A 113 20.91 -4.73 4.36
CA SER A 113 21.06 -3.29 4.08
C SER A 113 19.91 -2.51 4.69
N THR A 114 20.23 -1.33 5.25
CA THR A 114 19.21 -0.37 5.65
C THR A 114 18.60 0.30 4.43
N TYR A 115 17.31 0.57 4.50
CA TYR A 115 16.59 1.37 3.52
C TYR A 115 15.43 2.10 4.20
N SER A 116 14.98 3.18 3.60
CA SER A 116 13.63 3.70 3.81
C SER A 116 12.92 3.75 2.47
N PHE A 117 11.64 4.09 2.47
CA PHE A 117 10.89 4.26 1.23
C PHE A 117 10.03 5.51 1.27
N ARG A 118 9.58 5.91 0.09
CA ARG A 118 8.71 7.07 -0.10
C ARG A 118 7.65 6.77 -1.14
N PHE A 119 6.40 7.09 -0.84
CA PHE A 119 5.34 7.14 -1.82
C PHE A 119 5.07 8.58 -2.22
N GLU A 120 4.87 8.80 -3.52
CA GLU A 120 4.34 10.05 -4.04
C GLU A 120 2.96 9.80 -4.66
N PHE A 121 1.98 10.63 -4.32
CA PHE A 121 0.62 10.49 -4.82
C PHE A 121 -0.08 11.84 -4.97
N ILE A 122 -1.03 11.93 -5.91
CA ILE A 122 -1.85 13.11 -6.13
C ILE A 122 -3.27 12.80 -5.67
N VAL A 123 -3.90 13.78 -5.01
CA VAL A 123 -5.32 13.72 -4.65
C VAL A 123 -6.09 14.71 -5.52
N SER A 124 -7.25 14.28 -6.03
CA SER A 124 -8.08 15.07 -6.93
C SER A 124 -9.57 14.90 -6.59
N ASN A 125 -10.39 15.81 -7.14
CA ASN A 125 -11.84 15.89 -7.01
C ASN A 125 -12.36 16.24 -5.61
N ASN A 126 -12.04 15.45 -4.59
CA ASN A 126 -12.53 15.64 -3.22
C ASN A 126 -11.46 15.31 -2.18
N ILE A 127 -11.76 15.59 -0.91
CA ILE A 127 -10.95 15.22 0.25
C ILE A 127 -10.98 13.69 0.39
N VAL A 128 -9.81 13.10 0.61
CA VAL A 128 -9.67 11.68 0.96
C VAL A 128 -9.50 11.60 2.47
N SER A 129 -10.42 10.93 3.18
CA SER A 129 -10.34 10.73 4.63
C SER A 129 -9.75 9.38 4.98
N GLY A 130 -8.76 9.36 5.87
CA GLY A 130 -8.18 8.12 6.38
C GLY A 130 -7.56 7.23 5.30
N LEU A 131 -6.87 7.85 4.34
CA LEU A 131 -6.07 7.11 3.37
C LEU A 131 -5.07 6.24 4.13
N LYS A 132 -5.10 4.94 3.87
CA LYS A 132 -4.18 3.95 4.42
C LYS A 132 -3.59 3.12 3.31
N TYR A 133 -2.35 2.68 3.50
CA TYR A 133 -1.77 1.64 2.65
C TYR A 133 -1.53 0.36 3.45
N THR A 134 -1.62 -0.76 2.76
CA THR A 134 -1.14 -2.05 3.24
C THR A 134 -0.12 -2.61 2.27
N ASN A 135 0.97 -3.16 2.81
CA ASN A 135 1.96 -3.90 2.05
C ASN A 135 2.20 -5.25 2.74
N THR A 136 1.73 -6.32 2.10
CA THR A 136 1.93 -7.67 2.62
C THR A 136 2.99 -8.36 1.77
N VAL A 137 3.96 -9.01 2.42
CA VAL A 137 5.10 -9.65 1.76
C VAL A 137 5.14 -11.13 2.10
N TRP A 138 5.42 -11.94 1.08
CA TRP A 138 5.56 -13.39 1.18
C TRP A 138 6.90 -13.86 0.63
N LYS A 139 7.41 -14.92 1.25
CA LYS A 139 8.59 -15.67 0.79
C LYS A 139 8.21 -17.15 0.67
N THR A 140 8.34 -17.72 -0.52
CA THR A 140 7.98 -19.13 -0.78
C THR A 140 6.55 -19.45 -0.32
N GLY A 141 5.60 -18.55 -0.55
CA GLY A 141 4.20 -18.70 -0.15
C GLY A 141 3.89 -18.43 1.33
N VAL A 142 4.90 -18.26 2.18
CA VAL A 142 4.71 -17.94 3.60
C VAL A 142 4.72 -16.42 3.78
N ARG A 143 3.71 -15.87 4.46
CA ARG A 143 3.66 -14.44 4.83
C ARG A 143 4.78 -14.14 5.81
N VAL A 144 5.68 -13.23 5.44
CA VAL A 144 6.82 -12.82 6.27
C VAL A 144 6.67 -11.42 6.85
N GLU A 145 5.80 -10.60 6.24
CA GLU A 145 5.55 -9.24 6.70
C GLU A 145 4.14 -8.79 6.29
N ASN A 146 3.53 -7.94 7.11
CA ASN A 146 2.27 -7.28 6.84
C ASN A 146 2.25 -5.89 7.45
N GLN A 147 2.60 -4.89 6.66
CA GLN A 147 2.61 -3.49 7.08
C GLN A 147 1.26 -2.86 6.77
N LYS A 148 0.63 -2.23 7.77
CA LYS A 148 -0.58 -1.42 7.62
C LYS A 148 -0.29 -0.04 8.20
N MET A 149 -0.53 1.01 7.43
CA MET A 149 -0.20 2.36 7.85
C MET A 149 -1.29 3.36 7.46
N MET A 150 -1.72 4.16 8.44
CA MET A 150 -2.60 5.30 8.25
C MET A 150 -1.78 6.50 7.76
N LEU A 151 -2.02 6.95 6.53
CA LEU A 151 -1.37 8.12 5.94
C LEU A 151 -2.05 9.42 6.38
N GLY A 152 -3.37 9.39 6.54
CA GLY A 152 -4.17 10.50 7.06
C GLY A 152 -5.21 11.03 6.07
N THR A 153 -5.55 12.31 6.21
CA THR A 153 -6.56 13.00 5.40
C THR A 153 -5.87 14.01 4.48
N PHE A 154 -6.27 14.02 3.21
CA PHE A 154 -5.60 14.80 2.17
C PHE A 154 -6.61 15.60 1.35
N SER A 155 -6.33 16.89 1.14
CA SER A 155 -7.10 17.75 0.24
C SER A 155 -6.65 17.55 -1.22
N PRO A 156 -7.49 17.90 -2.20
CA PRO A 156 -7.07 17.88 -3.59
C PRO A 156 -6.08 19.01 -3.88
N GLN A 157 -4.95 18.68 -4.53
CA GLN A 157 -3.92 19.63 -4.98
C GLN A 157 -3.14 19.07 -6.19
N ALA A 158 -2.52 19.96 -6.97
CA ALA A 158 -1.76 19.57 -8.16
C ALA A 158 -0.38 18.99 -7.81
N GLU A 159 0.26 19.54 -6.77
CA GLU A 159 1.54 19.06 -6.27
C GLU A 159 1.39 17.70 -5.58
N PRO A 160 2.27 16.71 -5.85
CA PRO A 160 2.19 15.42 -5.18
C PRO A 160 2.42 15.52 -3.67
N TYR A 161 1.60 14.82 -2.90
CA TYR A 161 1.91 14.50 -1.51
C TYR A 161 3.04 13.49 -1.45
N THR A 162 3.78 13.55 -0.36
CA THR A 162 4.90 12.67 -0.06
C THR A 162 4.66 12.00 1.28
N TYR A 163 4.65 10.66 1.30
CA TYR A 163 4.76 9.89 2.53
C TYR A 163 6.12 9.21 2.58
N ALA A 164 6.87 9.39 3.67
CA ALA A 164 8.13 8.71 3.92
C ALA A 164 7.93 7.65 5.02
N GLY A 165 8.29 6.41 4.73
CA GLY A 165 8.32 5.32 5.69
C GLY A 165 9.51 5.44 6.65
N GLU A 166 9.44 4.69 7.75
CA GLU A 166 10.55 4.56 8.68
C GLU A 166 11.73 3.79 8.06
N GLU A 167 12.90 3.90 8.67
CA GLU A 167 14.06 3.11 8.27
C GLU A 167 13.88 1.64 8.68
N GLU A 168 14.10 0.75 7.73
CA GLU A 168 14.01 -0.70 7.87
C GLU A 168 15.33 -1.35 7.45
N THR A 169 15.51 -2.63 7.79
CA THR A 169 16.68 -3.42 7.36
C THR A 169 16.21 -4.69 6.69
N THR A 170 16.71 -4.95 5.47
CA THR A 170 16.39 -6.18 4.76
C THR A 170 16.89 -7.40 5.53
N PRO A 171 16.16 -8.54 5.51
CA PRO A 171 16.63 -9.76 6.16
C PRO A 171 17.96 -10.22 5.54
N ALA A 172 18.83 -10.82 6.37
CA ALA A 172 20.19 -11.18 5.99
C ALA A 172 20.44 -12.70 6.01
N GLY A 173 21.42 -13.13 5.22
CA GLY A 173 21.90 -14.52 5.21
C GLY A 173 21.33 -15.35 4.06
N MET A 174 21.90 -16.55 3.88
CA MET A 174 21.61 -17.42 2.74
C MET A 174 20.12 -17.79 2.63
N PHE A 175 19.43 -17.93 3.76
CA PHE A 175 18.00 -18.26 3.79
C PHE A 175 17.08 -17.06 3.56
N ALA A 176 17.55 -15.82 3.76
CA ALA A 176 16.78 -14.61 3.45
C ALA A 176 16.81 -14.31 1.94
N ARG A 177 17.93 -14.57 1.29
CA ARG A 177 18.09 -14.30 -0.14
C ARG A 177 17.10 -15.07 -1.01
N GLY A 178 16.74 -14.49 -2.14
CA GLY A 178 15.85 -15.06 -3.14
C GLY A 178 14.63 -14.18 -3.42
N SER A 179 13.63 -14.81 -4.02
CA SER A 179 12.42 -14.17 -4.53
C SER A 179 11.38 -13.92 -3.44
N TYR A 180 10.76 -12.75 -3.51
CA TYR A 180 9.65 -12.33 -2.69
C TYR A 180 8.50 -11.90 -3.60
N SER A 181 7.28 -12.12 -3.12
CA SER A 181 6.07 -11.54 -3.70
C SER A 181 5.45 -10.60 -2.69
N ALA A 182 4.81 -9.54 -3.15
CA ALA A 182 4.14 -8.58 -2.31
C ALA A 182 2.84 -8.10 -2.93
N LYS A 183 1.94 -7.60 -2.08
CA LYS A 183 0.66 -7.02 -2.44
C LYS A 183 0.54 -5.67 -1.78
N LEU A 184 0.48 -4.63 -2.61
CA LEU A 184 0.32 -3.24 -2.20
C LEU A 184 -1.12 -2.81 -2.45
N LYS A 185 -1.75 -2.21 -1.45
CA LYS A 185 -3.12 -1.68 -1.54
C LYS A 185 -3.22 -0.31 -0.89
N PHE A 186 -3.90 0.63 -1.54
CA PHE A 186 -4.29 1.93 -0.98
C PHE A 186 -5.82 1.98 -0.90
N VAL A 187 -6.33 2.31 0.28
CA VAL A 187 -7.76 2.34 0.59
C VAL A 187 -8.06 3.48 1.57
N ASP A 188 -9.25 4.05 1.56
CA ASP A 188 -9.69 5.06 2.55
C ASP A 188 -10.66 4.48 3.59
N ASP A 189 -11.17 5.35 4.48
CA ASP A 189 -12.14 4.98 5.51
C ASP A 189 -13.50 4.55 4.92
N ASP A 190 -13.84 5.03 3.73
CA ASP A 190 -15.07 4.67 3.00
C ASP A 190 -14.92 3.33 2.23
N GLY A 191 -13.75 2.70 2.30
CA GLY A 191 -13.45 1.43 1.66
C GLY A 191 -13.14 1.53 0.16
N LYS A 192 -13.01 2.74 -0.39
CA LYS A 192 -12.64 2.95 -1.80
C LYS A 192 -11.19 2.55 -2.00
N VAL A 193 -10.96 1.62 -2.93
CA VAL A 193 -9.63 1.16 -3.30
C VAL A 193 -9.10 2.00 -4.46
N TYR A 194 -7.96 2.65 -4.24
CA TYR A 194 -7.32 3.53 -5.23
C TYR A 194 -6.20 2.85 -6.00
N LEU A 195 -5.51 1.92 -5.35
CA LEU A 195 -4.49 1.09 -5.94
C LEU A 195 -4.56 -0.29 -5.29
N GLU A 196 -4.53 -1.34 -6.10
CA GLU A 196 -4.29 -2.70 -5.64
C GLU A 196 -3.44 -3.41 -6.69
N MET A 197 -2.22 -3.79 -6.32
CA MET A 197 -1.30 -4.45 -7.24
C MET A 197 -0.43 -5.47 -6.52
N SER A 198 -0.05 -6.52 -7.25
CA SER A 198 0.98 -7.46 -6.82
C SER A 198 2.28 -7.18 -7.55
N TYR A 199 3.39 -7.37 -6.86
CA TYR A 199 4.72 -7.24 -7.42
C TYR A 199 5.68 -8.26 -6.84
N TYR A 200 6.79 -8.48 -7.54
CA TYR A 200 7.86 -9.36 -7.10
C TYR A 200 9.14 -8.56 -6.94
N PHE A 201 9.96 -8.94 -5.97
CA PHE A 201 11.29 -8.36 -5.80
C PHE A 201 12.26 -9.43 -5.31
N GLU A 202 13.55 -9.14 -5.35
CA GLU A 202 14.58 -10.10 -4.96
C GLU A 202 15.51 -9.53 -3.89
N ILE A 203 15.85 -10.33 -2.88
CA ILE A 203 16.93 -10.01 -1.95
C ILE A 203 18.18 -10.80 -2.36
N ARG A 204 19.29 -10.08 -2.57
CA ARG A 204 20.55 -10.62 -3.09
C ARG A 204 21.69 -10.37 -2.11
N LYS A 205 22.79 -11.12 -2.27
CA LYS A 205 24.02 -10.91 -1.49
C LYS A 205 24.67 -9.55 -1.79
N ASP A 206 24.63 -9.15 -3.05
CA ASP A 206 25.24 -7.94 -3.56
C ASP A 206 24.17 -7.10 -4.24
N TRP A 207 24.36 -5.78 -4.22
CA TRP A 207 23.48 -4.87 -4.92
C TRP A 207 23.46 -5.14 -6.43
N PRO A 208 22.35 -4.89 -7.13
CA PRO A 208 22.36 -4.85 -8.59
C PRO A 208 23.41 -3.86 -9.07
N THR A 209 24.26 -4.30 -10.00
CA THR A 209 25.13 -3.39 -10.75
C THR A 209 24.25 -2.58 -11.69
N PHE A 210 24.32 -1.25 -11.58
CA PHE A 210 23.79 -0.37 -12.60
C PHE A 210 24.50 -0.67 -13.92
N GLN A 211 23.74 -0.97 -14.97
CA GLN A 211 24.24 -0.97 -16.35
C GLN A 211 23.96 0.38 -16.98
#